data_AF-A0A1V4JXR1-F1
#
_entry.id   AF-A0A1V4JXR1-F1
#
_cell.length_a   1.000
_cell.length_b   1.000
_cell.length_c   1.000
_cell.angle_alpha   90.00
_cell.angle_beta   90.00
_cell.angle_gamma   90.00
#
_symmetry.space_group_name_H-M   'P 1'
#
loop_
_entity.id
_entity.type
_entity.pdbx_description
1 polymer ?
#
loop_
_entity_poly.entity_id
_entity_poly.type
_entity_poly.pdbx_seq_one_letter_code
_entity_poly.pdbx_strand_id
1 'polypeptide(L)'
;MGTESFVIINGLRMLREVLVNQGENFLDRPEMHLSQEIFSNRGLLSSNGHLWKQQRRFTLSTLRNFGLGKRSLEERIQEECRYLVDAFGEEQAHEHENNTSFDN
;
A
#
# COMPACT_ATOMS: atom_id res chain seq x y z
N MET A 1 14.42 17.06 -5.75
CA MET A 1 14.42 18.09 -6.81
C MET A 1 14.83 19.41 -6.15
N GLY A 2 16.04 19.87 -6.43
CA GLY A 2 16.79 20.84 -5.62
C GLY A 2 18.29 20.58 -5.79
N THR A 3 19.05 20.44 -4.71
CA THR A 3 20.47 20.01 -4.72
C THR A 3 20.68 18.51 -4.92
N GLU A 4 19.61 17.72 -4.79
CA GLU A 4 19.64 16.27 -4.97
C GLU A 4 19.58 15.88 -6.45
N SER A 5 20.46 14.95 -6.84
CA SER A 5 20.50 14.38 -8.19
C SER A 5 19.58 13.17 -8.31
N PHE A 6 18.86 13.09 -9.43
CA PHE A 6 17.95 11.98 -9.71
C PHE A 6 18.30 11.35 -11.05
N VAL A 7 18.18 10.02 -11.12
CA VAL A 7 18.29 9.27 -12.38
C VAL A 7 16.91 8.74 -12.73
N ILE A 8 16.43 9.09 -13.93
CA ILE A 8 15.14 8.63 -14.45
C ILE A 8 15.39 7.43 -15.36
N ILE A 9 14.81 6.29 -15.00
CA ILE A 9 14.86 5.07 -15.79
C ILE A 9 13.56 4.95 -16.57
N ASN A 10 13.65 4.89 -17.89
CA ASN A 10 12.48 4.77 -18.78
C ASN A 10 12.58 3.54 -19.68
N GLY A 11 11.43 2.91 -19.94
CA GLY A 11 11.29 1.74 -20.79
C GLY A 11 11.39 0.43 -20.02
N LEU A 12 10.53 -0.54 -20.39
CA LEU A 12 10.39 -1.81 -19.71
C LEU A 12 11.69 -2.62 -19.64
N ARG A 13 12.50 -2.58 -20.70
CA ARG A 13 13.80 -3.27 -20.75
C ARG A 13 14.75 -2.76 -19.66
N MET A 14 14.84 -1.43 -19.52
CA MET A 14 15.71 -0.81 -18.52
C MET A 14 15.18 -1.00 -17.11
N LEU A 15 13.85 -0.91 -16.93
CA LEU A 15 13.22 -1.20 -15.63
C LEU A 15 13.49 -2.62 -15.16
N ARG A 16 13.41 -3.61 -16.07
CA ARG A 16 13.76 -5.01 -15.75
C ARG A 16 15.23 -5.13 -15.35
N GLU A 17 16.12 -4.51 -16.11
CA GLU A 17 17.55 -4.57 -15.82
C GLU A 17 17.88 -4.01 -14.42
N VAL A 18 17.36 -2.83 -14.09
CA VAL A 18 17.65 -2.17 -12.80
C VAL A 18 16.94 -2.88 -11.65
N LEU A 19 15.65 -3.17 -11.77
CA LEU A 19 14.85 -3.64 -10.63
C LEU A 19 14.91 -5.16 -10.41
N VAL A 20 15.30 -5.94 -11.43
CA VAL A 20 15.34 -7.40 -11.35
C VAL A 20 16.77 -7.91 -11.49
N ASN A 21 17.43 -7.64 -12.62
CA ASN A 21 18.76 -8.19 -12.90
C ASN A 21 19.83 -7.60 -11.97
N GLN A 22 19.74 -6.30 -11.68
CA GLN A 22 20.61 -5.58 -10.76
C GLN A 22 19.91 -5.26 -9.44
N GLY A 23 18.84 -5.99 -9.11
CA GLY A 23 17.94 -5.68 -8.00
C GLY A 23 18.70 -5.42 -6.69
N GLU A 24 19.71 -6.22 -6.36
CA GLU A 24 20.54 -6.07 -5.14
C GLU A 24 21.25 -4.71 -5.04
N ASN A 25 21.62 -4.09 -6.17
CA ASN A 25 22.26 -2.77 -6.21
C ASN A 25 21.26 -1.61 -6.02
N PHE A 26 19.97 -1.86 -6.28
CA PHE A 26 18.90 -0.86 -6.25
C PHE A 26 17.81 -1.22 -5.23
N LEU A 27 18.14 -2.00 -4.20
CA LEU A 27 17.18 -2.41 -3.17
C LEU A 27 16.79 -1.29 -2.21
N ASP A 28 17.67 -0.31 -2.03
CA ASP A 28 17.49 0.70 -1.01
C ASP A 28 16.41 1.72 -1.40
N ARG A 29 15.66 2.16 -0.39
CA ARG A 29 14.69 3.24 -0.45
C ARG A 29 15.44 4.57 -0.40
N PRO A 30 15.17 5.51 -1.33
CA PRO A 30 15.76 6.84 -1.26
C PRO A 30 15.27 7.54 0.00
N GLU A 31 16.15 8.29 0.67
CA GLU A 31 15.76 9.14 1.78
C GLU A 31 14.95 10.31 1.25
N MET A 32 13.67 10.34 1.58
CA MET A 32 12.79 11.46 1.28
C MET A 32 12.47 12.19 2.59
N HIS A 33 12.48 13.52 2.56
CA HIS A 33 12.19 14.34 3.74
C HIS A 33 10.86 13.94 4.42
N LEU A 34 9.82 13.69 3.61
CA LEU A 34 8.52 13.24 4.11
C LEU A 34 8.57 11.85 4.77
N SER A 35 9.37 10.91 4.24
CA SER A 35 9.50 9.58 4.84
C SER A 35 10.27 9.60 6.16
N GLN A 36 11.17 10.57 6.31
CA GLN A 36 11.90 10.79 7.56
C GLN A 36 11.01 11.43 8.63
N GLU A 37 10.18 12.41 8.27
CA GLU A 37 9.24 13.03 9.21
C GLU A 37 8.17 12.06 9.71
N ILE A 38 7.58 11.28 8.79
CA ILE A 38 6.47 10.38 9.14
C ILE A 38 6.97 9.07 9.77
N PHE A 39 8.03 8.48 9.22
CA PHE A 39 8.46 7.11 9.58
C PHE A 39 9.85 7.06 10.22
N SER A 40 10.58 8.17 10.28
CA SER A 40 11.96 8.24 10.83
C SER A 40 12.91 7.20 10.23
N ASN A 41 12.78 6.90 8.94
CA ASN A 41 13.51 5.85 8.22
C ASN A 41 13.38 4.45 8.86
N ARG A 42 12.26 4.17 9.54
CA ARG A 42 11.92 2.88 10.15
C ARG A 42 10.75 2.22 9.44
N GLY A 43 10.59 0.92 9.70
CA GLY A 43 9.48 0.13 9.20
C GLY A 43 9.69 -0.37 7.78
N LEU A 44 8.72 -1.15 7.30
CA LEU A 44 8.83 -1.91 6.04
C LEU A 44 8.95 -1.03 4.79
N LEU A 45 8.39 0.19 4.84
CA LEU A 45 8.32 1.08 3.68
C LEU A 45 9.54 2.01 3.55
N SER A 46 10.18 2.36 4.66
CA SER A 46 11.18 3.45 4.73
C SER A 46 12.57 2.99 5.22
N SER A 47 12.70 1.80 5.81
CA SER A 47 14.00 1.30 6.25
C SER A 47 14.80 0.64 5.13
N ASN A 48 16.13 0.54 5.32
CA ASN A 48 17.09 -0.10 4.42
C ASN A 48 17.94 -1.17 5.13
N GLY A 49 18.76 -1.88 4.34
CA GLY A 49 19.74 -2.83 4.86
C GLY A 49 19.15 -3.98 5.70
N HIS A 50 19.85 -4.35 6.78
CA HIS A 50 19.48 -5.51 7.59
C HIS A 50 18.11 -5.34 8.28
N LEU A 51 17.79 -4.12 8.74
CA LEU A 51 16.53 -3.82 9.41
C LEU A 51 15.35 -4.11 8.48
N TRP A 52 15.41 -3.62 7.24
CA TRP A 52 14.38 -3.87 6.23
C TRP A 52 14.25 -5.36 5.91
N LYS A 53 15.38 -6.08 5.72
CA LYS A 53 15.38 -7.52 5.44
C LYS A 53 14.71 -8.32 6.57
N GLN A 54 14.96 -7.97 7.83
CA GLN A 54 14.33 -8.60 9.00
C GLN A 54 12.83 -8.33 9.04
N GLN A 55 12.43 -7.06 8.94
CA GLN A 55 11.03 -6.63 8.99
C GLN A 55 10.22 -7.23 7.84
N ARG A 56 10.75 -7.20 6.62
CA ARG A 56 10.11 -7.81 5.44
C ARG A 56 9.86 -9.31 5.64
N ARG A 57 10.85 -10.04 6.13
CA ARG A 57 10.71 -11.49 6.36
C ARG A 57 9.66 -11.78 7.43
N PHE A 58 9.71 -11.06 8.55
CA PHE A 58 8.72 -11.19 9.62
C PHE A 58 7.31 -10.87 9.11
N THR A 59 7.11 -9.70 8.50
CA THR A 59 5.80 -9.26 8.01
C THR A 59 5.22 -10.22 6.98
N LEU A 60 6.01 -10.67 6.00
CA LEU A 60 5.51 -11.62 4.99
C LEU A 60 5.11 -12.97 5.61
N SER A 61 5.88 -13.46 6.59
CA SER A 61 5.54 -14.69 7.32
C SER A 61 4.23 -14.52 8.09
N THR A 62 4.12 -13.44 8.86
CA THR A 62 2.94 -13.12 9.66
C THR A 62 1.70 -12.92 8.80
N LEU A 63 1.80 -12.20 7.67
CA LEU A 63 0.67 -12.01 6.74
C LEU A 63 0.20 -13.33 6.13
N ARG A 64 1.12 -14.24 5.76
CA ARG A 64 0.75 -15.59 5.28
C ARG A 64 0.05 -16.41 6.36
N ASN A 65 0.46 -16.25 7.61
CA ASN A 65 -0.22 -16.87 8.76
C ASN A 65 -1.64 -16.31 8.94
N PHE A 66 -1.83 -15.01 8.72
CA PHE A 66 -3.15 -14.35 8.70
C PHE A 66 -3.96 -14.58 7.42
N GLY A 67 -3.50 -15.45 6.51
CA GLY A 67 -4.28 -15.87 5.35
C GLY A 67 -3.94 -15.13 4.05
N LEU A 68 -2.89 -14.30 4.00
CA LEU A 68 -2.42 -13.73 2.73
C LEU A 68 -2.10 -14.85 1.73
N GLY A 69 -2.76 -14.81 0.58
CA GLY A 69 -2.66 -15.85 -0.45
C GLY A 69 -3.50 -17.10 -0.19
N LYS A 70 -4.40 -17.07 0.80
CA LYS A 70 -5.34 -18.15 1.12
C LYS A 70 -6.79 -17.65 0.95
N ARG A 71 -7.70 -18.59 0.74
CA ARG A 71 -9.15 -18.34 0.64
C ARG A 71 -9.73 -17.63 1.86
N SER A 72 -9.17 -17.84 3.05
CA SER A 72 -9.63 -17.18 4.27
C SER A 72 -9.53 -15.65 4.23
N LEU A 73 -8.50 -15.10 3.59
CA LEU A 73 -8.39 -13.64 3.42
C LEU A 73 -9.33 -13.14 2.33
N GLU A 74 -9.53 -13.91 1.27
CA GLU A 74 -10.50 -13.60 0.22
C GLU A 74 -11.92 -13.49 0.79
N GLU A 75 -12.34 -14.46 1.61
CA GLU A 75 -13.64 -14.45 2.28
C GLU A 75 -13.83 -13.22 3.16
N ARG A 76 -12.78 -12.79 3.86
CA ARG A 76 -12.79 -11.55 4.65
C ARG A 76 -12.90 -10.31 3.78
N ILE A 77 -12.19 -10.24 2.65
CA ILE A 77 -12.31 -9.12 1.70
C ILE A 77 -13.74 -9.04 1.14
N GLN A 78 -14.33 -10.19 0.77
CA GLN A 78 -15.71 -10.23 0.28
C GLN A 78 -16.72 -9.78 1.34
N GLU A 79 -16.47 -10.09 2.61
CA GLU A 79 -17.27 -9.60 3.73
C GLU A 79 -17.23 -8.08 3.85
N GLU A 80 -16.04 -7.48 3.85
CA GLU A 80 -15.89 -6.01 3.87
C GLU A 80 -16.54 -5.35 2.63
N CYS A 81 -16.46 -5.98 1.45
CA CYS A 81 -17.16 -5.50 0.26
C CYS A 81 -18.68 -5.51 0.40
N ARG A 82 -19.27 -6.52 1.07
CA ARG A 82 -20.72 -6.54 1.35
C ARG A 82 -21.10 -5.38 2.27
N TYR A 83 -20.37 -5.20 3.37
CA TYR A 83 -20.60 -4.08 4.28
C TYR A 83 -20.48 -2.73 3.58
N LEU A 84 -19.52 -2.58 2.65
CA LEU A 84 -19.39 -1.36 1.86
C LEU A 84 -20.60 -1.11 0.94
N VAL A 85 -21.12 -2.16 0.30
CA VAL A 85 -22.32 -2.05 -0.55
C VAL A 85 -23.56 -1.68 0.27
N ASP A 86 -23.73 -2.33 1.43
CA ASP A 86 -24.84 -2.04 2.33
C ASP A 86 -24.78 -0.58 2.82
N ALA A 87 -23.60 -0.08 3.21
CA ALA A 87 -23.40 1.31 3.62
C ALA A 87 -23.77 2.31 2.51
N PHE A 88 -23.41 2.05 1.25
CA PHE A 88 -23.83 2.91 0.14
C PHE A 88 -25.34 2.86 -0.13
N GLY A 89 -25.99 1.73 0.14
CA GLY A 89 -27.45 1.60 0.03
C GLY A 89 -28.18 2.43 1.09
N GLU A 90 -27.67 2.40 2.32
CA GLU A 90 -28.21 3.20 3.43
C GLU A 90 -28.04 4.70 3.20
N GLU A 91 -26.88 5.14 2.71
CA GLU A 91 -26.62 6.56 2.41
C GLU A 91 -27.57 7.10 1.33
N GLN A 92 -27.80 6.33 0.25
CA GLN A 92 -28.77 6.68 -0.78
C GLN A 92 -30.21 6.73 -0.24
N ALA A 93 -30.60 5.78 0.62
CA ALA A 93 -31.93 5.80 1.24
C ALA A 93 -32.13 7.05 2.11
N HIS A 94 -31.12 7.44 2.88
CA HIS A 94 -31.15 8.66 3.70
C HIS A 94 -31.21 9.95 2.87
N GLU A 95 -30.53 10.02 1.73
CA GLU A 95 -30.64 11.17 0.81
C GLU A 95 -32.05 11.27 0.19
N HIS A 96 -32.66 10.13 -0.15
CA HIS A 96 -34.03 10.10 -0.67
C HIS A 96 -35.06 10.53 0.39
N GLU A 97 -34.94 10.11 1.65
CA GLU A 97 -35.82 10.51 2.74
C GLU A 97 -35.70 12.01 3.08
N ASN A 98 -34.47 12.53 3.09
CA ASN A 98 -34.21 13.95 3.34
C ASN A 98 -34.84 14.84 2.26
N ASN A 99 -34.69 14.50 0.98
CA ASN A 99 -35.31 15.27 -0.10
C ASN A 99 -36.84 15.23 -0.07
N THR A 100 -37.47 14.11 0.33
CA THR A 100 -38.93 14.05 0.48
C THR A 100 -39.47 14.84 1.67
N SER A 101 -38.63 15.18 2.65
CA SER A 101 -39.00 15.98 3.82
C SER A 101 -38.97 17.50 3.57
N PHE A 102 -38.33 17.95 2.48
CA PHE A 102 -38.27 19.37 2.07
C PHE A 102 -39.36 19.76 1.06
N ASP A 103 -40.03 18.78 0.45
CA ASP A 103 -41.08 18.99 -0.56
C ASP A 103 -42.51 19.02 0.03
N ASN A 104 -42.65 19.11 1.35
CA ASN A 104 -43.93 19.18 2.09
C ASN A 104 -43.96 20.38 3.04
#